data_AF-A0A151R203-F1
#
_entry.id   AF-A0A151R203-F1
#
_cell.length_a   1.000
_cell.length_b   1.000
_cell.length_c   1.000
_cell.angle_alpha   90.00
_cell.angle_beta   90.00
_cell.angle_gamma   90.00
#
_symmetry.space_group_name_H-M   'P 1'
#
loop_
_entity.id
_entity.type
_entity.pdbx_description
1 polymer ?
#
loop_
_entity_poly.entity_id
_entity_poly.type
_entity_poly.pdbx_seq_one_letter_code
_entity_poly.pdbx_strand_id
1 'polypeptide(L)'
;MLIQKRTKLLWSPCAAHCLDLNLEDIGELPVFYNIIANAKKITTCIYRHTWVLNLYRQYSNGRELARPAVTRFKTSYLTLNCIKQQKNALRSMFASEDY
;
A
#
# COMPACT_ATOMS: atom_id res chain seq x y z
N MET A 1 2.19 15.70 28.77
CA MET A 1 1.08 15.27 27.85
C MET A 1 -0.24 15.89 28.31
N LEU A 2 -1.18 16.19 27.41
CA LEU A 2 -2.52 16.74 27.73
C LEU A 2 -3.30 15.87 28.72
N ILE A 3 -3.13 14.55 28.63
CA ILE A 3 -3.68 13.53 29.54
C ILE A 3 -3.32 13.83 31.01
N GLN A 4 -2.11 14.34 31.27
CA GLN A 4 -1.62 14.65 32.62
C GLN A 4 -2.17 15.96 33.18
N LYS A 5 -2.60 16.90 32.31
CA LYS A 5 -3.16 18.21 32.69
C LYS A 5 -4.69 18.20 32.85
N ARG A 6 -5.39 17.20 32.29
CA ARG A 6 -6.86 17.12 32.24
C ARG A 6 -7.33 15.76 32.77
N THR A 7 -7.13 15.53 34.06
CA THR A 7 -7.39 14.24 34.74
C THR A 7 -8.87 13.87 34.88
N LYS A 8 -9.78 14.82 34.65
CA LYS A 8 -11.24 14.61 34.71
C LYS A 8 -11.87 14.22 33.36
N LEU A 9 -11.10 14.23 32.27
CA LEU A 9 -11.58 13.81 30.95
C LEU A 9 -11.23 12.33 30.74
N LEU A 10 -12.17 11.54 30.22
CA LEU A 10 -11.85 10.23 29.69
C LEU A 10 -11.10 10.41 28.37
N TRP A 11 -9.93 9.79 28.25
CA TRP A 11 -9.12 9.77 27.05
C TRP A 11 -9.12 8.35 26.47
N SER A 12 -9.56 8.22 25.22
CA SER A 12 -9.33 7.02 24.42
C SER A 12 -8.32 7.36 23.31
N PRO A 13 -7.42 6.42 22.97
CA PRO A 13 -6.56 6.62 21.81
C PRO A 13 -7.41 6.67 20.53
N CYS A 14 -6.92 7.37 19.52
CA CYS A 14 -7.62 7.48 18.25
C CYS A 14 -7.75 6.09 17.60
N ALA A 15 -8.98 5.63 17.36
CA ALA A 15 -9.24 4.31 16.77
C ALA A 15 -8.52 4.12 15.42
N ALA A 16 -8.46 5.16 14.59
CA ALA A 16 -7.74 5.11 13.32
C ALA A 16 -6.23 4.93 13.50
N HIS A 17 -5.65 5.54 14.53
CA HIS A 17 -4.24 5.39 14.88
C HIS A 17 -3.96 3.99 15.47
N CYS A 18 -4.83 3.50 16.35
CA CYS A 18 -4.73 2.13 16.87
C CYS A 18 -4.74 1.11 15.74
N LEU A 19 -5.66 1.23 14.78
CA LEU A 19 -5.71 0.34 13.62
C LEU A 19 -4.45 0.42 12.76
N ASP A 20 -3.86 1.60 12.60
CA ASP A 20 -2.62 1.77 11.83
C ASP A 20 -1.44 1.04 12.49
N LEU A 21 -1.31 1.14 13.82
CA LEU A 21 -0.30 0.42 14.60
C LEU A 21 -0.49 -1.11 14.53
N ASN A 22 -1.73 -1.59 14.65
CA ASN A 22 -2.01 -3.02 14.50
C ASN A 22 -1.60 -3.54 13.11
N LEU A 23 -1.82 -2.74 12.06
CA LEU A 23 -1.41 -3.10 10.71
C LEU A 23 0.11 -3.03 10.51
N GLU A 24 0.80 -2.12 11.19
CA GLU A 24 2.28 -2.07 11.25
C GLU A 24 2.82 -3.38 11.84
N ASP A 25 2.34 -3.76 13.03
CA ASP A 25 2.78 -4.97 13.73
C ASP A 25 2.53 -6.25 12.90
N ILE A 26 1.36 -6.35 12.24
CA ILE A 26 1.07 -7.49 11.34
C ILE A 26 2.02 -7.49 10.15
N GLY A 27 2.36 -6.32 9.59
CA GLY A 27 3.24 -6.21 8.44
C GLY A 27 4.67 -6.65 8.73
N GLU A 28 5.12 -6.57 9.99
CA GLU A 28 6.44 -7.01 10.44
C GLU A 28 6.55 -8.52 10.64
N LEU A 29 5.43 -9.26 10.68
CA LEU A 29 5.46 -10.71 10.82
C LEU A 29 6.20 -11.34 9.62
N PRO A 30 7.09 -12.34 9.86
CA PRO A 30 7.91 -12.96 8.80
C PRO A 30 7.09 -13.50 7.62
N VAL A 31 5.87 -13.97 7.89
CA VAL A 31 4.94 -14.50 6.89
C VAL A 31 4.48 -13.43 5.89
N PHE A 32 4.40 -12.16 6.29
CA PHE A 32 3.95 -11.05 5.44
C PHE A 32 5.10 -10.20 4.88
N TYR A 33 6.27 -10.24 5.52
CA TYR A 33 7.45 -9.46 5.14
C TYR A 33 7.77 -9.57 3.64
N ASN A 34 7.90 -10.79 3.12
CA ASN A 34 8.25 -11.03 1.72
C ASN A 34 7.17 -10.51 0.75
N ILE A 35 5.90 -10.66 1.12
CA ILE A 35 4.76 -10.22 0.29
C ILE A 35 4.76 -8.69 0.19
N ILE A 36 4.92 -7.99 1.31
CA ILE A 36 4.97 -6.52 1.38
C ILE A 36 6.20 -6.00 0.64
N ALA A 37 7.37 -6.60 0.84
CA ALA A 37 8.60 -6.23 0.15
C ALA A 37 8.48 -6.38 -1.37
N ASN A 38 7.89 -7.48 -1.86
CA ASN A 38 7.66 -7.69 -3.29
C ASN A 38 6.64 -6.70 -3.87
N ALA A 39 5.57 -6.39 -3.13
CA ALA A 39 4.62 -5.35 -3.54
C ALA A 39 5.28 -3.97 -3.67
N LYS A 40 6.18 -3.62 -2.74
CA LYS A 40 6.98 -2.40 -2.81
C LYS A 40 7.90 -2.39 -4.03
N LYS A 41 8.52 -3.52 -4.38
CA LYS A 41 9.35 -3.64 -5.60
C LYS A 41 8.52 -3.43 -6.87
N ILE A 42 7.35 -4.08 -6.99
CA ILE A 42 6.46 -3.94 -8.15
C ILE A 42 6.01 -2.49 -8.32
N THR A 43 5.51 -1.88 -7.24
CA THR A 43 5.08 -0.47 -7.29
C THR A 43 6.24 0.47 -7.60
N THR A 44 7.41 0.27 -6.98
CA THR A 44 8.59 1.08 -7.29
C THR A 44 8.99 0.94 -8.76
N CYS A 45 9.00 -0.27 -9.31
CA CYS A 45 9.32 -0.51 -10.73
C CYS A 45 8.40 0.29 -11.66
N ILE A 46 7.09 0.23 -11.41
CA ILE A 46 6.08 0.90 -12.23
C ILE A 46 6.17 2.42 -12.13
N TYR A 47 6.25 2.96 -10.91
CA TYR A 47 6.23 4.41 -10.70
C TYR A 47 7.60 5.09 -10.89
N ARG A 48 8.70 4.34 -10.93
CA ARG A 48 10.05 4.90 -11.12
C ARG A 48 10.27 5.42 -12.53
N HIS A 49 9.63 4.81 -13.53
CA HIS A 49 9.83 5.15 -14.94
C HIS A 49 8.50 5.53 -15.58
N THR A 50 8.42 6.74 -16.15
CA THR A 50 7.19 7.26 -16.75
C THR A 50 6.64 6.37 -17.87
N TRP A 51 7.53 5.75 -18.66
CA TRP A 51 7.12 4.84 -19.73
C TRP A 51 6.48 3.55 -19.18
N VAL A 52 7.04 2.96 -18.12
CA VAL A 52 6.47 1.77 -17.45
C VAL A 52 5.12 2.12 -16.82
N LEU A 53 4.99 3.30 -16.20
CA LEU A 53 3.72 3.77 -15.66
C LEU A 53 2.66 3.92 -16.76
N ASN A 54 3.03 4.52 -17.89
CA ASN A 54 2.11 4.70 -19.02
C ASN A 54 1.71 3.36 -19.63
N LEU A 55 2.66 2.42 -19.78
CA LEU A 55 2.39 1.07 -20.22
C LEU A 55 1.43 0.36 -19.27
N TYR A 56 1.70 0.40 -17.97
CA TYR A 56 0.81 -0.15 -16.96
C TYR A 56 -0.62 0.39 -17.07
N ARG A 57 -0.79 1.71 -17.27
CA ARG A 57 -2.11 2.34 -17.44
C ARG A 57 -2.86 1.83 -18.68
N GLN A 58 -2.15 1.48 -19.76
CA GLN A 58 -2.78 0.88 -20.94
C GLN A 58 -3.34 -0.52 -20.61
N TYR A 59 -2.57 -1.33 -19.88
CA TYR A 59 -2.98 -2.69 -19.49
C TYR A 59 -3.99 -2.72 -18.33
N SER A 60 -4.03 -1.68 -17.49
CA SER A 60 -4.88 -1.60 -16.30
C SER A 60 -6.19 -0.83 -16.50
N ASN A 61 -6.47 -0.36 -17.72
CA ASN A 61 -7.57 0.58 -18.02
C ASN A 61 -7.51 1.85 -17.15
N GLY A 62 -6.32 2.43 -17.01
CA GLY A 62 -6.08 3.68 -16.27
C GLY A 62 -6.16 3.54 -14.75
N ARG A 63 -6.17 2.33 -14.20
CA ARG A 63 -6.16 2.11 -12.75
C ARG A 63 -4.76 2.33 -12.18
N GLU A 64 -4.70 2.81 -10.94
CA GLU A 64 -3.47 3.08 -10.21
C GLU A 64 -3.23 2.00 -9.12
N LEU A 65 -1.97 1.62 -8.89
CA LEU A 65 -1.58 0.70 -7.81
C LEU A 65 -1.35 1.41 -6.48
N ALA A 66 -0.86 2.65 -6.54
CA ALA A 66 -0.67 3.49 -5.38
C ALA A 66 -1.93 4.35 -5.21
N ARG A 67 -2.60 4.19 -4.07
CA ARG A 67 -3.68 5.09 -3.65
C ARG A 67 -3.12 5.98 -2.54
N PRO A 68 -3.03 7.31 -2.71
CA PRO A 68 -2.61 8.19 -1.64
C PRO A 68 -3.53 7.97 -0.43
N ALA A 69 -2.97 7.48 0.68
CA ALA A 69 -3.69 7.33 1.94
C ALA A 69 -3.03 8.21 3.00
N VAL A 70 -3.83 8.69 3.96
CA VAL A 70 -3.38 9.59 5.03
C VAL A 70 -2.35 8.91 5.96
N THR A 71 -2.33 7.57 6.03
CA THR A 71 -1.37 6.81 6.85
C THR A 71 -0.53 5.83 6.03
N ARG A 72 0.76 5.77 6.37
CA ARG A 72 1.78 4.99 5.64
C ARG A 72 1.54 3.47 5.65
N PHE A 73 0.92 2.92 6.69
CA PHE A 73 0.68 1.48 6.79
C PHE A 73 -0.56 1.01 6.06
N LYS A 74 -1.67 1.75 6.16
CA LYS A 74 -2.83 1.50 5.28
C LYS A 74 -2.43 1.53 3.81
N THR A 75 -1.44 2.33 3.44
CA THR A 75 -0.92 2.38 2.06
C THR A 75 -0.43 1.00 1.59
N SER A 76 0.37 0.28 2.40
CA SER A 76 0.88 -1.06 2.03
C SER A 76 -0.24 -2.07 1.77
N TYR A 77 -1.24 -2.14 2.64
CA TYR A 77 -2.36 -3.09 2.48
C TYR A 77 -3.30 -2.72 1.34
N LEU A 78 -3.55 -1.43 1.13
CA LEU A 78 -4.32 -0.95 -0.03
C LEU A 78 -3.59 -1.25 -1.34
N THR A 79 -2.28 -1.00 -1.38
CA THR A 79 -1.44 -1.36 -2.54
C THR A 79 -1.46 -2.87 -2.80
N LEU A 80 -1.36 -3.71 -1.77
CA LEU A 80 -1.48 -5.16 -1.93
C LEU A 80 -2.83 -5.57 -2.52
N ASN A 81 -3.93 -4.96 -2.06
CA ASN A 81 -5.25 -5.20 -2.61
C ASN A 81 -5.35 -4.75 -4.08
N CYS A 82 -4.79 -3.59 -4.43
CA CYS A 82 -4.73 -3.11 -5.81
C CYS A 82 -3.93 -4.07 -6.71
N ILE A 83 -2.76 -4.53 -6.27
CA ILE A 83 -1.96 -5.54 -6.99
C ILE A 83 -2.75 -6.83 -7.20
N LYS A 84 -3.47 -7.30 -6.17
CA LYS A 84 -4.32 -8.49 -6.27
C LYS A 84 -5.42 -8.30 -7.32
N GLN A 85 -6.10 -7.15 -7.32
CA GLN A 85 -7.17 -6.84 -8.27
C GLN A 85 -6.63 -6.66 -9.70
N GLN A 86 -5.40 -6.17 -9.85
CA GLN A 86 -4.75 -5.89 -11.14
C GLN A 86 -3.76 -6.99 -11.56
N LYS A 87 -3.84 -8.16 -10.94
CA LYS A 87 -2.92 -9.28 -11.15
C LYS A 87 -2.80 -9.68 -12.63
N ASN A 88 -3.93 -9.76 -13.33
CA ASN A 88 -3.93 -10.16 -14.74
C ASN A 88 -3.33 -9.07 -15.63
N ALA A 89 -3.69 -7.80 -15.41
CA ALA A 89 -3.10 -6.67 -16.12
C ALA A 89 -1.58 -6.61 -15.96
N LEU A 90 -1.09 -6.77 -14.72
CA LEU A 90 0.35 -6.81 -14.44
C LEU A 90 1.04 -7.97 -15.17
N ARG A 91 0.45 -9.17 -15.13
CA ARG A 91 1.00 -10.35 -15.81
C ARG A 91 1.05 -10.16 -17.32
N SER A 92 0.00 -9.64 -17.92
CA SER A 92 -0.05 -9.35 -19.35
C SER A 92 0.98 -8.30 -19.74
N MET A 93 1.11 -7.22 -18.95
CA MET A 93 2.09 -6.16 -19.19
C MET A 93 3.53 -6.68 -19.14
N PHE A 94 3.91 -7.43 -18.11
CA PHE A 94 5.29 -7.94 -17.99
C PHE A 94 5.63 -9.07 -18.98
N ALA A 95 4.64 -9.65 -19.65
CA ALA A 95 4.81 -10.71 -20.63
C ALA A 95 4.64 -10.23 -22.08
N SER A 96 4.33 -8.94 -22.30
CA SER A 96 4.19 -8.38 -23.64
C SER A 96 5.55 -7.99 -24.22
N GLU A 97 5.62 -7.87 -25.54
CA GLU A 97 6.81 -7.36 -26.24
C GLU A 97 7.01 -5.85 -26.03
N ASP A 98 6.00 -5.15 -25.50
CA ASP A 98 6.03 -3.71 -25.20
C ASP A 98 6.83 -3.38 -23.93
N TYR A 99 7.15 -4.39 -23.10
CA TYR A 99 7.88 -4.25 -21.83
C TYR A 99 9.36 -4.62 -21.98
#